data_AF-C5E486-F1
#
_entry.id   AF-C5E486-F1
#
_cell.length_a   1.000
_cell.length_b   1.000
_cell.length_c   1.000
_cell.angle_alpha   90.00
_cell.angle_beta   90.00
_cell.angle_gamma   90.00
#
_symmetry.space_group_name_H-M   'P 1'
#
loop_
_entity.id
_entity.type
_entity.pdbx_description
1 polymer ?
#
loop_
_entity_poly.entity_id
_entity_poly.type
_entity_poly.pdbx_seq_one_letter_code
_entity_poly.pdbx_strand_id
1 'polypeptide(L)' 'MSSASNSQRKYNNITLKTLTAYQLMSQRERMCELFQLLDDSERHEHIVNPLKQENICNSMKENLRDIKNELGTN' A
#
# COMPACT_ATOMS: atom_id res chain seq x y z
N MET A 1 -30.98 1.28 27.42
CA MET A 1 -30.20 0.39 26.53
C MET A 1 -29.51 1.27 25.50
N SER A 2 -28.18 1.32 25.53
CA SER A 2 -27.36 2.20 24.69
C SER A 2 -27.16 1.61 23.30
N SER A 3 -27.92 2.08 22.32
CA SER A 3 -27.71 1.80 20.90
C SER A 3 -26.58 2.66 20.35
N ALA A 4 -25.33 2.30 20.66
CA ALA A 4 -24.18 2.77 19.90
C ALA A 4 -24.27 2.16 18.50
N SER A 5 -24.90 2.87 17.56
CA SER A 5 -24.99 2.45 16.16
C SER A 5 -23.58 2.33 15.58
N ASN A 6 -23.24 1.10 15.18
CA ASN A 6 -21.94 0.64 14.75
C ASN A 6 -21.51 1.35 13.44
N SER A 7 -20.84 2.52 13.59
CA SER A 7 -20.49 3.42 12.48
C SER A 7 -19.59 2.78 11.42
N GLN A 8 -18.86 1.71 11.78
CA GLN A 8 -18.00 0.96 10.85
C GLN A 8 -18.78 0.25 9.73
N ARG A 9 -20.04 -0.19 9.97
CA ARG A 9 -20.84 -0.85 8.90
C ARG A 9 -21.37 0.12 7.85
N LYS A 10 -21.42 1.43 8.13
CA LYS A 10 -22.02 2.42 7.23
C LYS A 10 -21.21 2.66 5.95
N TYR A 11 -19.89 2.46 6.01
CA TYR A 11 -18.96 2.71 4.90
C TYR A 11 -18.49 1.45 4.18
N ASN A 12 -18.97 0.27 4.59
CA ASN A 12 -18.60 -1.01 3.97
C ASN A 12 -19.51 -1.38 2.79
N ASN A 13 -20.48 -0.52 2.46
CA ASN A 13 -21.46 -0.76 1.41
C ASN A 13 -21.02 -0.07 0.12
N ILE A 14 -20.86 -0.84 -0.95
CA ILE A 14 -20.59 -0.30 -2.29
C ILE A 14 -21.91 0.08 -2.93
N THR A 15 -22.06 1.36 -3.25
CA THR A 15 -23.19 1.91 -4.01
C THR A 15 -22.77 2.27 -5.43
N LEU A 16 -23.73 2.46 -6.33
CA LEU A 16 -23.44 2.94 -7.69
C LEU A 16 -22.69 4.28 -7.66
N LYS A 17 -23.06 5.19 -6.75
CA LYS A 17 -22.40 6.49 -6.57
C LYS A 17 -20.94 6.34 -6.14
N THR A 18 -20.65 5.46 -5.19
CA THR A 18 -19.28 5.27 -4.71
C THR A 18 -18.41 4.57 -5.75
N LEU A 19 -18.98 3.64 -6.52
CA LEU A 19 -18.26 2.94 -7.59
C LEU A 19 -17.88 3.90 -8.73
N THR A 20 -18.83 4.70 -9.21
CA THR A 20 -18.58 5.65 -10.31
C THR A 20 -17.70 6.80 -9.86
N ALA A 21 -17.83 7.28 -8.63
CA ALA A 21 -16.93 8.28 -8.06
C ALA A 21 -15.49 7.75 -8.00
N TYR A 22 -15.28 6.52 -7.51
CA TYR A 22 -13.95 5.89 -7.48
C TYR A 22 -13.34 5.78 -8.88
N GLN A 23 -14.11 5.28 -9.86
CA GLN A 23 -13.67 5.16 -11.25
C GLN A 23 -13.26 6.51 -11.83
N LEU A 24 -14.10 7.53 -11.66
CA LEU A 24 -13.83 8.87 -12.18
C LEU A 24 -12.60 9.52 -11.52
N MET A 25 -12.47 9.41 -10.20
CA MET A 25 -11.33 9.96 -9.47
C MET A 25 -10.02 9.29 -9.92
N SER A 26 -10.01 7.96 -9.99
CA SER A 26 -8.82 7.20 -10.42
C SER A 26 -8.40 7.50 -11.87
N GLN A 27 -9.35 7.79 -12.75
CA GLN A 27 -9.03 8.20 -14.12
C GLN A 27 -8.46 9.62 -14.18
N ARG A 28 -9.06 10.56 -13.45
CA ARG A 28 -8.59 11.96 -13.40
C ARG A 28 -7.20 12.07 -12.81
N GLU A 29 -6.93 11.33 -11.74
CA GLU A 29 -5.63 11.29 -11.09
C GLU A 29 -4.53 10.84 -12.05
N ARG A 30 -4.73 9.70 -12.74
CA ARG A 30 -3.78 9.19 -13.74
C ARG A 30 -3.53 10.15 -14.90
N MET A 31 -4.58 10.84 -15.35
CA MET A 31 -4.44 11.85 -16.40
C MET A 31 -3.63 13.06 -15.93
N CYS A 32 -3.84 13.53 -14.70
CA CYS A 32 -3.09 14.64 -14.15
C CYS A 32 -1.62 14.27 -13.84
N GLU A 33 -1.36 13.03 -13.43
CA GLU A 33 -0.01 12.49 -13.24
C GLU A 33 0.79 12.51 -14.56
N LEU A 34 0.17 12.11 -15.68
CA LEU A 34 0.81 12.12 -17.01
C LEU A 34 1.36 13.51 -17.39
N PHE A 35 0.66 14.56 -17.01
CA PHE A 35 1.04 15.95 -17.27
C PHE A 35 1.84 16.60 -16.14
N GLN A 36 2.25 15.81 -15.13
CA GLN A 36 2.99 16.29 -13.94
C GLN A 36 2.26 17.43 -13.20
N LEU A 37 0.93 17.35 -13.14
CA LEU A 37 0.08 18.36 -12.48
C LEU A 37 -0.27 17.99 -11.04
N LEU A 38 0.16 16.82 -10.58
CA LEU A 38 -0.05 16.32 -9.22
C LEU A 38 1.29 16.04 -8.56
N ASP A 39 1.41 16.41 -7.29
CA ASP A 39 2.48 15.94 -6.42
C ASP A 39 1.97 14.74 -5.61
N ASP A 40 2.53 13.56 -5.90
CA ASP A 40 2.21 12.30 -5.22
C ASP A 40 3.38 11.81 -4.33
N SER A 41 4.34 12.70 -4.03
CA SER A 41 5.59 12.32 -3.35
C SER A 41 5.35 11.72 -1.97
N GLU A 42 4.42 12.27 -1.18
CA GLU A 42 4.10 11.77 0.17
C GLU A 42 3.53 10.34 0.12
N ARG A 43 2.60 10.08 -0.80
CA ARG A 43 2.03 8.74 -0.97
C ARG A 43 3.06 7.76 -1.48
N HIS A 44 3.87 8.18 -2.46
CA HIS A 44 4.95 7.38 -3.01
C HIS A 44 5.95 6.98 -1.92
N GLU A 45 6.41 7.95 -1.11
CA GLU A 45 7.33 7.70 0.01
C GLU A 45 6.73 6.75 1.04
N HIS A 46 5.43 6.91 1.36
CA HIS A 46 4.76 6.04 2.30
C HIS A 46 4.63 4.59 1.80
N ILE A 47 4.35 4.40 0.50
CA ILE A 47 4.21 3.07 -0.12
C ILE A 47 5.57 2.39 -0.29
N VAL A 48 6.55 3.10 -0.87
CA VAL A 48 7.89 2.56 -1.11
C VAL A 48 8.61 2.30 0.21
N ASN A 49 8.54 3.28 1.12
CA ASN A 49 9.17 3.26 2.44
C ASN A 49 10.61 2.71 2.38
N PRO A 50 11.58 3.54 1.99
CA PRO A 50 12.96 3.11 1.74
C PRO A 50 13.59 2.36 2.93
N LEU A 51 13.31 2.80 4.16
CA LEU A 51 13.80 2.15 5.38
C LEU A 51 13.25 0.73 5.53
N LYS A 52 11.95 0.54 5.29
CA LYS A 52 11.33 -0.78 5.33
C LYS A 52 11.90 -1.69 4.23
N GLN A 53 12.11 -1.15 3.03
CA GLN A 53 12.69 -1.89 1.91
C GLN A 53 14.13 -2.34 2.22
N GLU A 54 14.94 -1.47 2.82
CA GLU A 54 16.30 -1.79 3.25
C GLU A 54 16.31 -2.90 4.31
N ASN A 55 15.44 -2.81 5.32
CA ASN A 55 15.33 -3.83 6.35
C ASN A 55 14.95 -5.20 5.78
N ILE A 56 14.01 -5.24 4.82
CA ILE A 56 13.65 -6.48 4.12
C ILE A 56 14.84 -7.04 3.35
N CYS A 57 15.60 -6.19 2.65
CA CYS A 57 16.79 -6.59 1.90
C CYS A 57 17.86 -7.19 2.82
N ASN A 58 18.13 -6.55 3.96
CA ASN A 58 19.11 -7.05 4.93
C ASN A 58 18.67 -8.36 5.57
N SER A 59 17.40 -8.49 5.94
CA SER A 59 16.86 -9.77 6.44
C SER A 59 16.99 -10.88 5.40
N MET A 60 16.72 -10.60 4.14
CA MET A 60 16.86 -11.59 3.06
C MET A 60 18.32 -12.03 2.87
N LYS A 61 19.28 -11.10 2.99
CA LYS A 61 20.72 -11.43 2.92
C LYS A 61 21.16 -12.33 4.06
N GLU A 62 20.69 -12.07 5.28
CA GLU A 62 20.99 -12.94 6.43
C GLU A 62 20.38 -14.32 6.24
N ASN A 63 19.12 -14.43 5.82
CA ASN A 63 18.49 -15.72 5.51
C ASN A 63 19.29 -16.52 4.46
N LEU A 64 19.76 -15.85 3.40
CA LEU A 64 20.60 -16.50 2.37
C LEU A 64 21.95 -16.95 2.91
N ARG A 65 22.54 -16.18 3.82
CA ARG A 65 23.80 -16.52 4.48
C ARG A 65 23.62 -17.75 5.37
N ASP A 66 22.54 -17.82 6.13
CA ASP A 66 22.24 -18.94 7.01
C ASP A 66 22.05 -20.23 6.20
N ILE A 67 21.23 -20.18 5.14
CA ILE A 67 21.03 -21.31 4.21
C ILE A 67 22.36 -21.77 3.58
N LYS A 68 23.19 -20.82 3.12
CA LYS A 68 24.51 -21.14 2.55
C LYS A 68 25.40 -21.87 3.55
N ASN A 69 25.39 -21.43 4.81
CA ASN A 69 26.22 -22.03 5.85
C ASN A 69 25.70 -23.43 6.21
N GLU A 70 24.38 -23.63 6.31
CA GLU A 70 23.77 -24.95 6.54
C GLU A 70 24.10 -25.96 5.44
N LEU A 71 24.08 -25.51 4.18
CA LEU A 71 24.44 -26.34 3.02
C LEU A 71 25.95 -26.62 2.93
N GLY A 72 26.81 -25.71 3.42
CA GLY A 72 28.26 -25.89 3.43
C GLY A 72 28.79 -26.73 4.60
N THR A 73 27.96 -27.01 5.60
CA THR A 73 28.29 -27.84 6.77
C THR A 73 27.84 -29.31 6.65
N ASN A 74 27.24 -29.71 5.53
CA ASN A 74 26.98 -31.10 5.14
C ASN A 74 27.83 -31.49 3.92
#